data_AF-A0A1P8WVG0-F1
#
_entry.id   AF-A0A1P8WVG0-F1
#
_cell.length_a   1.000
_cell.length_b   1.000
_cell.length_c   1.000
_cell.angle_alpha   90.00
_cell.angle_beta   90.00
_cell.angle_gamma   90.00
#
_symmetry.space_group_name_H-M   'P 1'
#
loop_
_entity.id
_entity.type
_entity.pdbx_description
1 polymer ?
#
loop_
_entity_poly.entity_id
_entity_poly.type
_entity_poly.pdbx_seq_one_letter_code
_entity_poly.pdbx_strand_id
1 'polypeptide(L)'
;MESFTTTTVLWRWQSATAPAAWFFLTIAGEAADGIRFAAMSGQWLDKRGGFGSARVTVTIGDTVWQTSVFPHKESGGWLLPVKAAVRKAEGIAEGDDVTVTVSL
;
A
#
# COMPACT_ATOMS: atom_id res chain seq x y z
N MET A 1 16.12 2.51 -9.41
CA MET A 1 14.80 1.97 -9.03
C MET A 1 14.92 1.68 -7.56
N GLU A 2 14.38 2.56 -6.72
CA GLU A 2 14.44 2.40 -5.26
C GLU A 2 13.34 1.43 -4.85
N SER A 3 13.68 0.48 -3.97
CA SER A 3 12.76 -0.52 -3.47
C SER A 3 12.85 -0.60 -1.96
N PHE A 4 11.72 -0.53 -1.29
CA PHE A 4 11.60 -0.53 0.16
C PHE A 4 10.83 -1.78 0.58
N THR A 5 11.37 -2.54 1.53
CA THR A 5 10.69 -3.72 2.07
C THR A 5 10.30 -3.46 3.50
N THR A 6 9.04 -3.73 3.85
CA THR A 6 8.54 -3.61 5.21
C THR A 6 7.59 -4.75 5.53
N THR A 7 7.53 -5.15 6.79
CA THR A 7 6.56 -6.14 7.29
C THR A 7 5.50 -5.41 8.07
N THR A 8 4.23 -5.64 7.73
CA THR A 8 3.09 -4.98 8.38
C THR A 8 1.89 -5.90 8.35
N VAL A 9 0.96 -5.66 9.27
CA VAL A 9 -0.19 -6.53 9.47
C VAL A 9 -1.27 -6.20 8.46
N LEU A 10 -1.82 -7.23 7.80
CA LEU A 10 -2.99 -7.07 6.94
C LEU A 10 -4.23 -6.82 7.81
N TRP A 11 -4.83 -5.66 7.67
CA TRP A 11 -6.04 -5.31 8.40
C TRP A 11 -7.20 -5.07 7.45
N ARG A 12 -8.40 -5.35 7.93
CA ARG A 12 -9.64 -5.18 7.18
C ARG A 12 -10.29 -3.86 7.55
N TRP A 13 -10.50 -3.01 6.57
CA TRP A 13 -11.41 -1.88 6.71
C TRP A 13 -12.83 -2.34 6.40
N GLN A 14 -13.72 -2.13 7.37
CA GLN A 14 -15.15 -2.35 7.22
C GLN A 14 -15.85 -0.99 7.16
N SER A 15 -16.53 -0.73 6.04
CA SER A 15 -17.48 0.38 5.98
C SER A 15 -18.75 -0.01 6.70
N ALA A 16 -19.34 0.91 7.47
CA ALA A 16 -20.66 0.72 8.06
C ALA A 16 -21.78 0.57 7.02
N THR A 17 -21.54 1.00 5.78
CA THR A 17 -22.56 1.10 4.72
C THR A 17 -22.25 0.30 3.46
N ALA A 18 -21.01 -0.15 3.26
CA ALA A 18 -20.63 -0.95 2.09
C ALA A 18 -20.50 -2.44 2.45
N PRO A 19 -21.13 -3.36 1.70
CA PRO A 19 -21.03 -4.79 1.95
C PRO A 19 -19.64 -5.38 1.62
N ALA A 20 -18.77 -4.61 0.95
CA ALA A 20 -17.45 -5.05 0.53
C ALA A 20 -16.40 -4.78 1.62
N ALA A 21 -15.73 -5.86 2.03
CA ALA A 21 -14.55 -5.80 2.88
C ALA A 21 -13.33 -5.32 2.09
N TRP A 22 -12.72 -4.23 2.51
CA TRP A 22 -11.43 -3.80 1.97
C TRP A 22 -10.32 -4.25 2.89
N PHE A 23 -9.19 -4.64 2.32
CA PHE A 23 -8.02 -5.07 3.07
C PHE A 23 -6.87 -4.14 2.73
N PHE A 24 -6.17 -3.70 3.76
CA PHE A 24 -5.12 -2.70 3.66
C PHE A 24 -3.89 -3.15 4.44
N LEU A 25 -2.74 -2.72 3.93
CA LEU A 25 -1.47 -2.73 4.64
C LEU A 25 -1.07 -1.29 4.92
N THR A 26 -0.53 -1.04 6.11
CA THR A 26 -0.02 0.28 6.49
C THR A 26 1.49 0.27 6.34
N ILE A 27 2.00 0.98 5.33
CA ILE A 27 3.42 1.19 5.11
C ILE A 27 3.83 2.41 5.93
N ALA A 28 4.74 2.22 6.89
CA ALA A 28 5.22 3.26 7.78
C ALA A 28 6.76 3.26 7.87
N GLY A 29 7.32 4.29 8.49
CA GLY A 29 8.76 4.45 8.67
C GLY A 29 9.49 4.81 7.38
N GLU A 30 10.71 4.33 7.22
CA GLU A 30 11.62 4.69 6.13
C GLU A 30 11.03 4.44 4.74
N ALA A 31 10.28 3.34 4.58
CA ALA A 31 9.58 3.03 3.32
C ALA A 31 8.55 4.11 2.97
N ALA A 32 7.83 4.65 3.97
CA ALA A 32 6.86 5.71 3.75
C ALA A 32 7.51 7.04 3.41
N ASP A 33 8.64 7.35 4.03
CA ASP A 33 9.43 8.55 3.73
C ASP A 33 10.03 8.50 2.33
N GLY A 34 10.55 7.34 1.91
CA GLY A 34 11.04 7.10 0.55
C GLY A 34 9.95 7.32 -0.51
N ILE A 35 8.77 6.72 -0.32
CA ILE A 35 7.60 6.92 -1.18
C ILE A 35 7.20 8.41 -1.21
N ARG A 36 7.20 9.08 -0.06
CA ARG A 36 6.87 10.51 0.03
C ARG A 36 7.86 11.38 -0.73
N PHE A 37 9.16 11.12 -0.57
CA PHE A 37 10.20 11.87 -1.26
C PHE A 37 10.10 11.72 -2.78
N ALA A 38 9.89 10.50 -3.27
CA ALA A 38 9.69 10.23 -4.69
C ALA A 38 8.36 10.77 -5.24
N ALA A 39 7.31 10.81 -4.43
CA ALA A 39 6.07 11.48 -4.79
C ALA A 39 6.27 13.01 -4.91
N MET A 40 7.07 13.61 -4.01
CA MET A 40 7.35 15.05 -4.00
C MET A 40 8.30 15.50 -5.12
N SER A 41 9.20 14.63 -5.61
CA SER A 41 10.11 14.94 -6.73
C SER A 41 9.42 15.11 -8.09
N GLY A 42 8.09 14.96 -8.14
CA GLY A 42 7.27 15.21 -9.33
C GLY A 42 7.22 14.04 -10.31
N GLN A 43 7.85 12.90 -9.99
CA GLN A 43 7.77 11.70 -10.81
C GLN A 43 6.39 11.02 -10.76
N TRP A 44 5.62 11.23 -9.69
CA TRP A 44 4.45 10.40 -9.40
C TRP A 44 3.23 11.10 -8.77
N LEU A 45 3.32 12.38 -8.40
CA LEU A 45 2.13 13.12 -7.94
C LEU A 45 1.26 13.43 -9.17
N ASP A 46 0.20 12.65 -9.37
CA ASP A 46 -0.83 13.02 -10.32
C ASP A 46 -1.54 14.26 -9.77
N LYS A 47 -1.01 15.44 -10.11
CA LYS A 47 -1.56 16.75 -9.75
C LYS A 47 -3.02 16.93 -10.22
N ARG A 48 -3.59 15.99 -11.01
CA ARG A 48 -4.99 16.02 -11.45
C ARG A 48 -5.94 15.22 -10.55
N GLY A 49 -5.44 14.32 -9.68
CA GLY A 49 -6.26 13.57 -8.71
C GLY A 49 -6.08 14.09 -7.28
N GLY A 50 -7.03 14.87 -6.79
CA GLY A 50 -6.97 15.66 -5.53
C GLY A 50 -6.80 14.93 -4.19
N PHE A 51 -6.18 13.74 -4.13
CA PHE A 51 -6.00 12.96 -2.90
C PHE A 51 -4.54 12.65 -2.52
N GLY A 52 -3.55 13.06 -3.33
CA GLY A 52 -2.13 12.86 -2.99
C GLY A 52 -1.68 11.40 -3.00
N SER A 53 -2.31 10.55 -3.81
CA SER A 53 -1.93 9.15 -3.99
C SER A 53 -0.65 9.01 -4.81
N ALA A 54 0.22 8.06 -4.47
CA ALA A 54 1.42 7.73 -5.22
C ALA A 54 1.24 6.38 -5.94
N ARG A 55 1.62 6.28 -7.21
CA ARG A 55 1.68 4.99 -7.90
C ARG A 55 2.98 4.29 -7.55
N VAL A 56 2.87 2.99 -7.29
CA VAL A 56 3.98 2.14 -6.88
C VAL A 56 3.82 0.74 -7.50
N THR A 57 4.94 0.04 -7.68
CA THR A 57 4.92 -1.39 -7.97
C THR A 57 5.10 -2.14 -6.66
N VAL A 58 4.22 -3.09 -6.38
CA VAL A 58 4.20 -3.82 -5.12
C VAL A 58 4.45 -5.29 -5.38
N THR A 59 5.26 -5.89 -4.52
CA THR A 59 5.53 -7.32 -4.48
C THR A 59 5.18 -7.87 -3.11
N ILE A 60 4.36 -8.91 -3.06
CA ILE A 60 4.09 -9.69 -1.86
C ILE A 60 4.28 -11.15 -2.24
N GLY A 61 5.22 -11.82 -1.56
CA GLY A 61 5.67 -13.16 -1.95
C GLY A 61 6.04 -13.22 -3.43
N ASP A 62 5.31 -14.03 -4.20
CA ASP A 62 5.53 -14.20 -5.64
C ASP A 62 4.64 -13.28 -6.52
N THR A 63 3.68 -12.59 -5.91
CA THR A 63 2.73 -11.73 -6.64
C THR A 63 3.25 -10.30 -6.76
N VAL A 64 3.47 -9.85 -8.00
CA VAL A 64 3.85 -8.47 -8.35
C VAL A 64 2.72 -7.77 -9.08
N TRP A 65 2.35 -6.57 -8.64
CA TRP A 65 1.36 -5.76 -9.35
C TRP A 65 1.57 -4.25 -9.14
N GLN A 66 1.06 -3.46 -10.07
CA GLN A 66 1.05 -2.01 -9.95
C GLN A 66 -0.23 -1.53 -9.26
N THR A 67 -0.07 -0.58 -8.33
CA THR A 67 -1.19 0.00 -7.60
C THR A 67 -0.90 1.41 -7.15
N SER A 68 -1.87 2.04 -6.49
CA SER A 68 -1.70 3.34 -5.88
C SER A 68 -1.82 3.20 -4.37
N VAL A 69 -0.89 3.82 -3.66
CA VAL A 69 -0.95 3.97 -2.21
C VAL A 69 -1.53 5.33 -1.84
N PHE A 70 -2.25 5.37 -0.72
CA PHE A 70 -2.98 6.56 -0.27
C PHE A 70 -2.40 7.07 1.05
N PRO A 71 -2.27 8.39 1.26
CA PRO A 71 -1.71 8.89 2.50
C PRO A 71 -2.63 8.57 3.68
N HIS A 72 -2.07 7.97 4.74
CA HIS A 72 -2.76 7.71 5.99
C HIS A 72 -2.34 8.73 7.03
N LYS A 73 -3.20 9.73 7.30
CA LYS A 73 -2.87 10.82 8.24
C LYS A 73 -2.63 10.32 9.66
N GLU A 74 -3.36 9.31 10.10
CA GLU A 74 -3.32 8.82 11.49
C GLU A 74 -2.02 8.07 11.82
N SER A 75 -1.52 7.25 10.89
CA SER A 75 -0.26 6.52 11.08
C SER A 75 0.97 7.26 10.54
N GLY A 76 0.80 8.43 9.92
CA GLY A 76 1.86 9.15 9.22
C GLY A 76 2.46 8.38 8.03
N GLY A 77 1.77 7.34 7.55
CA GLY A 77 2.25 6.42 6.53
C GLY A 77 1.39 6.38 5.28
N TRP A 78 1.41 5.26 4.59
CA TRP A 78 0.64 5.01 3.37
C TRP A 78 -0.23 3.76 3.50
N LEU A 79 -1.47 3.85 3.04
CA LEU A 79 -2.37 2.72 2.87
C LEU A 79 -2.16 2.07 1.51
N LEU A 80 -1.86 0.78 1.55
CA LEU A 80 -1.77 -0.08 0.38
C LEU A 80 -3.01 -0.98 0.32
N PRO A 81 -3.90 -0.83 -0.68
CA PRO A 81 -5.02 -1.75 -0.86
C PRO A 81 -4.54 -3.12 -1.36
N VAL A 82 -4.94 -4.20 -0.69
CA VAL A 82 -4.65 -5.58 -1.08
C VAL A 82 -5.91 -6.25 -1.61
N LYS A 83 -5.89 -6.58 -2.91
CA LYS A 83 -7.02 -7.23 -3.59
C LYS A 83 -7.22 -8.65 -3.07
N ALA A 84 -8.47 -9.13 -3.11
CA ALA A 84 -8.80 -10.51 -2.75
C ALA A 84 -8.03 -11.55 -3.58
N ALA A 85 -7.73 -11.26 -4.85
CA ALA A 85 -6.94 -12.15 -5.71
C ALA A 85 -5.51 -12.34 -5.20
N VAL A 86 -4.84 -11.26 -4.77
CA VAL A 86 -3.48 -11.30 -4.22
C VAL A 86 -3.47 -12.10 -2.91
N ARG A 87 -4.42 -11.82 -2.01
CA ARG A 87 -4.53 -12.54 -0.74
C ARG A 87 -4.75 -14.04 -0.91
N LYS A 88 -5.57 -14.41 -1.90
CA LYS A 88 -5.81 -15.82 -2.23
C LYS A 88 -4.59 -16.49 -2.85
N ALA A 89 -3.83 -15.77 -3.69
CA ALA A 89 -2.62 -16.29 -4.32
C ALA A 89 -1.51 -16.54 -3.29
N GLU A 90 -1.30 -15.60 -2.37
CA GLU A 90 -0.23 -15.66 -1.37
C GLU A 90 -0.68 -16.31 -0.04
N GLY A 91 -1.94 -16.72 0.08
CA GLY A 91 -2.47 -17.38 1.29
C GLY A 91 -2.59 -16.48 2.52
N ILE A 92 -2.78 -15.17 2.33
CA ILE A 92 -2.76 -14.16 3.40
C ILE A 92 -4.17 -13.85 3.92
N ALA A 93 -4.31 -13.84 5.25
CA ALA A 93 -5.54 -13.50 5.96
C ALA A 93 -5.42 -12.21 6.79
N GLU A 94 -6.56 -11.75 7.31
CA GLU A 94 -6.59 -10.66 8.28
C GLU A 94 -5.77 -11.02 9.51
N GLY A 95 -4.94 -10.10 9.98
CA GLY A 95 -4.09 -10.29 11.16
C GLY A 95 -2.73 -10.93 10.84
N ASP A 96 -2.49 -11.40 9.61
CA ASP A 96 -1.19 -11.94 9.23
C ASP A 96 -0.16 -10.82 9.04
N ASP A 97 1.08 -11.12 9.45
CA ASP A 97 2.25 -10.33 9.11
C ASP A 97 2.61 -10.54 7.64
N VAL A 98 2.59 -9.46 6.88
CA VAL A 98 2.85 -9.49 5.44
C VAL A 98 4.08 -8.66 5.12
N THR A 99 5.08 -9.33 4.57
CA THR A 99 6.24 -8.66 3.98
C THR A 99 5.85 -8.14 2.61
N VAL A 100 5.96 -6.83 2.45
CA VAL A 100 5.68 -6.14 1.21
C VAL A 100 6.90 -5.36 0.75
N THR A 101 7.26 -5.54 -0.52
CA THR A 101 8.27 -4.74 -1.19
C THR A 101 7.59 -3.74 -2.11
N VAL A 102 7.91 -2.46 -1.93
CA VAL A 102 7.39 -1.35 -2.71
C VAL A 102 8.54 -0.79 -3.55
N SER A 103 8.38 -0.83 -4.86
CA SER A 103 9.35 -0.35 -5.83
C SER A 103 8.80 0.84 -6.61
N LEU A 104 9.65 1.85 -6.78
CA LEU A 104 9.38 3.10 -7.49
C LEU A 104 10.04 3.12 -8.87
#